data_AF-A0A2V7Q3C6-F1
#
_entry.id   AF-A0A2V7Q3C6-F1
#
_cell.length_a   1.000
_cell.length_b   1.000
_cell.length_c   1.000
_cell.angle_alpha   90.00
_cell.angle_beta   90.00
_cell.angle_gamma   90.00
#
_symmetry.space_group_name_H-M   'P 1'
#
loop_
_entity.id
_entity.type
_entity.pdbx_description
1 polymer ?
#
loop_
_entity_poly.entity_id
_entity_poly.type
_entity_poly.pdbx_seq_one_letter_code
_entity_poly.pdbx_strand_id
1 'polypeptide(L)' 'MQSDALPPISILVPAHNESATIEASVTALLTLEYRSFEIIVVNDDSKDDTLER' A
#
# COMPACT_ATOMS: atom_id res chain seq x y z
N MET A 1 -24.78 -14.50 8.46
CA MET A 1 -24.83 -13.19 9.12
C MET A 1 -23.55 -12.46 8.75
N GLN A 2 -23.55 -11.73 7.64
CA GLN A 2 -22.37 -10.97 7.20
C GLN A 2 -22.55 -9.57 7.78
N SER A 3 -21.65 -9.13 8.64
CA SER A 3 -21.72 -7.81 9.27
C SER A 3 -21.64 -6.73 8.18
N ASP A 4 -22.77 -6.09 7.96
CA ASP A 4 -23.00 -5.13 6.87
C ASP A 4 -22.47 -3.73 7.19
N ALA A 5 -21.17 -3.59 7.50
CA ALA A 5 -20.42 -2.32 7.36
C ALA A 5 -19.00 -2.42 7.96
N LEU A 6 -18.10 -3.20 7.35
CA LEU A 6 -16.69 -2.87 7.51
C LEU A 6 -16.45 -1.53 6.79
N PRO A 7 -15.98 -0.47 7.47
CA PRO A 7 -15.78 0.84 6.85
C PRO A 7 -14.69 0.74 5.78
N PRO A 8 -14.71 1.55 4.72
CA PRO A 8 -13.54 1.66 3.86
C PRO A 8 -12.34 2.10 4.69
N ILE A 9 -11.17 1.51 4.40
CA ILE A 9 -9.91 1.88 5.06
C ILE A 9 -8.93 2.46 4.06
N SER A 10 -8.09 3.38 4.53
CA SER A 10 -6.96 3.92 3.77
C SER A 10 -5.67 3.42 4.40
N ILE A 11 -4.84 2.75 3.61
CA ILE A 11 -3.54 2.24 4.04
C ILE A 11 -2.48 3.22 3.57
N LEU A 12 -1.83 3.90 4.51
CA LEU A 12 -0.73 4.80 4.22
C LEU A 12 0.59 4.03 4.27
N VAL A 13 1.37 4.08 3.18
CA VAL A 13 2.65 3.37 3.04
C VAL A 13 3.75 4.41 2.82
N PRO A 14 4.48 4.83 3.86
CA PRO A 14 5.68 5.63 3.67
C PRO A 14 6.77 4.75 3.03
N ALA A 15 7.44 5.26 2.01
CA ALA A 15 8.50 4.57 1.29
C ALA A 15 9.74 5.47 1.18
N HIS A 16 10.86 5.02 1.73
CA HIS A 16 12.18 5.66 1.59
C HIS A 16 13.22 4.63 1.18
N ASN A 17 13.75 4.74 -0.03
CA ASN A 17 14.73 3.82 -0.60
C ASN A 17 14.28 2.33 -0.61
N GLU A 18 13.05 2.10 -1.07
CA GLU A 18 12.40 0.79 -1.14
C GLU A 18 12.39 0.21 -2.57
N SER A 19 13.26 0.66 -3.49
CA SER A 19 13.25 0.20 -4.90
C SER A 19 13.33 -1.33 -5.08
N ALA A 20 13.94 -2.03 -4.14
CA ALA A 20 14.08 -3.49 -4.12
C ALA A 20 12.79 -4.22 -3.66
N THR A 21 11.92 -3.55 -2.93
CA THR A 21 10.85 -4.17 -2.12
C THR A 21 9.47 -3.57 -2.37
N ILE A 22 9.38 -2.36 -2.90
CA ILE A 22 8.13 -1.60 -3.04
C ILE A 22 7.07 -2.34 -3.85
N GLU A 23 7.44 -2.96 -4.98
CA GLU A 23 6.52 -3.78 -5.78
C GLU A 23 5.94 -4.96 -4.99
N ALA A 24 6.79 -5.69 -4.26
CA ALA A 24 6.37 -6.85 -3.47
C ALA A 24 5.48 -6.43 -2.30
N SER A 25 5.82 -5.33 -1.63
CA SER A 25 5.04 -4.76 -0.52
C SER A 25 3.66 -4.30 -0.99
N VAL A 26 3.57 -3.54 -2.08
CA VAL A 26 2.28 -3.09 -2.65
C VAL A 26 1.47 -4.29 -3.15
N THR A 27 2.10 -5.26 -3.81
CA THR A 27 1.44 -6.50 -4.23
C THR A 27 0.83 -7.25 -3.04
N ALA A 28 1.57 -7.40 -1.94
CA ALA A 28 1.05 -8.04 -0.73
C ALA A 28 -0.17 -7.29 -0.16
N LEU A 29 -0.13 -5.95 -0.12
CA LEU A 29 -1.26 -5.14 0.33
C LEU A 29 -2.49 -5.27 -0.58
N LEU A 30 -2.29 -5.40 -1.90
CA LEU A 30 -3.38 -5.62 -2.86
C LEU A 30 -4.05 -6.99 -2.70
N THR A 31 -3.40 -7.97 -2.06
CA THR A 31 -3.98 -9.30 -1.80
C THR A 31 -4.84 -9.38 -0.54
N LEU A 32 -5.03 -8.27 0.18
CA LEU A 32 -5.86 -8.23 1.37
C LEU A 32 -7.31 -8.61 1.05
N GLU A 33 -7.86 -9.58 1.77
CA GLU A 33 -9.28 -9.91 1.73
C GLU A 33 -10.09 -8.91 2.57
N TYR A 34 -10.12 -7.65 2.11
CA TYR A 34 -10.92 -6.57 2.68
C TYR A 34 -11.81 -5.97 1.61
N ARG A 35 -13.08 -5.71 1.94
CA ARG A 35 -14.10 -5.34 0.96
C ARG A 35 -13.77 -4.06 0.19
N SER A 36 -13.27 -3.03 0.88
CA SER A 36 -13.01 -1.72 0.29
C SER A 36 -11.83 -1.06 0.98
N PHE A 37 -10.75 -0.85 0.25
CA PHE A 37 -9.58 -0.15 0.74
C PHE A 37 -8.87 0.58 -0.38
N GLU A 38 -8.13 1.62 0.00
CA GLU A 38 -7.17 2.30 -0.86
C GLU A 38 -5.76 2.18 -0.26
N ILE A 39 -4.76 2.21 -1.13
CA ILE A 39 -3.36 2.24 -0.73
C ILE A 39 -2.79 3.58 -1.22
N ILE A 40 -2.25 4.35 -0.29
CA ILE A 40 -1.59 5.63 -0.56
C ILE A 40 -0.11 5.44 -0.25
N VAL A 41 0.69 5.25 -1.28
CA VAL A 41 2.15 5.19 -1.16
C VAL A 41 2.70 6.61 -1.17
N VAL A 42 3.43 6.97 -0.12
CA VAL A 42 4.08 8.27 0.02
C VAL A 42 5.58 8.08 -0.12
N ASN A 43 6.13 8.59 -1.22
CA ASN A 43 7.57 8.68 -1.36
C ASN A 43 8.12 9.72 -0.37
N ASP A 44 8.91 9.28 0.59
CA ASP A 44 9.48 10.08 1.68
C ASP A 44 10.94 10.44 1.37
N ASP A 45 11.16 11.31 0.39
CA ASP A 45 12.49 11.77 -0.04
C ASP A 45 13.47 10.66 -0.48
N SER A 46 12.98 9.59 -1.13
CA SER A 46 13.86 8.55 -1.68
C SER A 46 14.90 9.14 -2.65
N LYS A 47 16.10 8.55 -2.63
CA LYS A 47 17.24 8.89 -3.51
C LYS A 47 17.56 7.79 -4.50
N ASP A 48 16.84 6.68 -4.44
CA ASP A 48 16.87 5.59 -5.41
C ASP A 48 15.63 5.62 -6.30
N ASP A 49 15.47 4.58 -7.11
CA ASP A 49 14.40 4.47 -8.11
C ASP A 49 13.03 4.10 -7.49
N THR A 50 12.81 4.25 -6.17
CA THR A 50 11.56 3.85 -5.49
C THR A 50 10.30 4.38 -6.18
N LEU A 51 10.35 5.60 -6.73
CA LEU A 51 9.20 6.22 -7.38
C LEU A 51 8.91 5.64 -8.78
N GLU A 52 9.92 5.07 -9.42
CA GLU A 52 9.83 4.51 -10.79
C GLU A 52 9.46 3.02 -10.83
N ARG A 53 9.38 2.35 -9.68
CA ARG A 53 9.08 0.92 -9.53
C ARG A 53 7.59 0.70 -9.29
#